data_AF-A0A974P7E4-F1
#
_entry.id   AF-A0A974P7E4-F1
#
_cell.length_a   1.000
_cell.length_b   1.000
_cell.length_c   1.000
_cell.angle_alpha   90.00
_cell.angle_beta   90.00
_cell.angle_gamma   90.00
#
_symmetry.space_group_name_H-M   'P 1'
#
loop_
_entity.id
_entity.type
_entity.pdbx_description
1 polymer ?
#
loop_
_entity_poly.entity_id
_entity_poly.type
_entity_poly.pdbx_seq_one_letter_code
_entity_poly.pdbx_strand_id
1 'polypeptide(L)'
;MELYDRVRHAGGILHNLATDMWTYISMGYFAQIPVAGATGSSTMPHKINPIRFENAEANLEISGGLLATLAQTLVTSRLQRDLTDSTTQRNIGVALGHSLLALDNLQRGLGEVSLAQEVLDADLDANWEVLGEAIQTVVRAEITAGRSQITDPYALLKELTRGRRVGGPELAAFVRGLDIGEAAKARLLALTPATYVGLASALVGDL
;
A
#
# COMPACT_ATOMS: atom_id res chain seq x y z
N MET A 1 14.78 -15.85 21.97
CA MET A 1 15.07 -14.47 21.55
C MET A 1 14.73 -14.28 20.08
N GLU A 2 15.31 -15.09 19.17
CA GLU A 2 14.98 -15.09 17.73
C GLU A 2 13.48 -15.23 17.43
N LEU A 3 12.75 -16.06 18.20
CA LEU A 3 11.31 -16.20 18.06
C LEU A 3 10.56 -14.87 18.24
N TYR A 4 10.90 -14.08 19.27
CA TYR A 4 10.20 -12.84 19.56
C TYR A 4 10.46 -11.79 18.49
N ASP A 5 11.69 -11.73 17.97
CA ASP A 5 12.01 -10.85 16.84
C ASP A 5 11.28 -11.24 15.57
N ARG A 6 11.16 -12.55 15.27
CA ARG A 6 10.38 -13.05 14.13
C ARG A 6 8.90 -12.71 14.26
N VAL A 7 8.30 -12.92 15.44
CA VAL A 7 6.90 -12.56 15.70
C VAL A 7 6.69 -11.06 15.61
N ARG A 8 7.59 -10.25 16.18
CA ARG A 8 7.55 -8.80 16.09
C ARG A 8 7.67 -8.32 14.64
N HIS A 9 8.55 -8.92 13.86
CA HIS A 9 8.72 -8.57 12.45
C HIS A 9 7.47 -8.90 11.63
N ALA A 10 6.90 -10.11 11.79
CA ALA A 10 5.61 -10.45 11.19
C ALA A 10 4.50 -9.47 11.62
N GLY A 11 4.49 -9.08 12.89
CA GLY A 11 3.58 -8.07 13.42
C GLY A 11 3.76 -6.70 12.75
N GLY A 12 4.98 -6.28 12.44
CA GLY A 12 5.24 -5.04 11.69
C GLY A 12 4.71 -5.07 10.26
N ILE A 13 4.79 -6.22 9.57
CA ILE A 13 4.20 -6.38 8.23
C ILE A 13 2.67 -6.28 8.30
N LEU A 14 2.07 -6.92 9.31
CA LEU A 14 0.62 -6.89 9.52
C LEU A 14 0.11 -5.52 10.01
N HIS A 15 0.96 -4.75 10.69
CA HIS A 15 0.67 -3.36 11.07
C HIS A 15 0.57 -2.50 9.81
N ASN A 16 1.52 -2.62 8.87
CA ASN A 16 1.43 -1.94 7.57
C ASN A 16 0.17 -2.33 6.79
N LEU A 17 -0.21 -3.62 6.82
CA LEU A 17 -1.47 -4.06 6.22
C LEU A 17 -2.67 -3.33 6.85
N ALA A 18 -2.70 -3.18 8.18
CA ALA A 18 -3.77 -2.46 8.86
C ALA A 18 -3.84 -0.98 8.44
N THR A 19 -2.69 -0.29 8.38
CA THR A 19 -2.63 1.12 7.99
C THR A 19 -2.97 1.36 6.53
N ASP A 20 -2.56 0.45 5.63
CA ASP A 20 -2.88 0.54 4.21
C ASP A 20 -4.37 0.30 3.98
N MET A 21 -4.96 -0.72 4.62
CA MET A 21 -6.40 -0.98 4.55
C MET A 21 -7.21 0.19 5.11
N TRP A 22 -6.79 0.78 6.23
CA TRP A 22 -7.40 2.00 6.77
C TRP A 22 -7.37 3.14 5.73
N THR A 23 -6.23 3.34 5.08
CA THR A 23 -6.02 4.39 4.08
C THR A 23 -6.91 4.18 2.86
N TYR A 24 -6.98 2.96 2.33
CA TYR A 24 -7.82 2.65 1.18
C TYR A 24 -9.32 2.76 1.49
N ILE A 25 -9.74 2.46 2.73
CA ILE A 25 -11.12 2.70 3.18
C ILE A 25 -11.38 4.21 3.28
N SER A 26 -10.42 5.00 3.79
CA SER A 26 -10.51 6.46 3.88
C SER A 26 -10.61 7.11 2.49
N MET A 27 -9.89 6.58 1.49
CA MET A 27 -9.99 6.98 0.08
C MET A 27 -11.28 6.51 -0.61
N GLY A 28 -12.04 5.62 0.03
CA GLY A 28 -13.27 5.05 -0.53
C GLY A 28 -13.04 3.94 -1.56
N TYR A 29 -11.81 3.46 -1.75
CA TYR A 29 -11.51 2.32 -2.63
C TYR A 29 -12.09 1.02 -2.09
N PHE A 30 -12.19 0.90 -0.76
CA PHE A 30 -12.95 -0.15 -0.10
C PHE A 30 -14.10 0.45 0.70
N ALA A 31 -15.30 -0.10 0.50
CA ALA A 31 -16.45 0.13 1.34
C ALA A 31 -16.56 -0.98 2.39
N GLN A 32 -16.92 -0.63 3.62
CA GLN A 32 -17.16 -1.60 4.68
C GLN A 32 -18.57 -2.17 4.57
N ILE A 33 -18.66 -3.50 4.63
CA ILE A 33 -19.93 -4.22 4.60
C ILE A 33 -20.62 -4.03 5.96
N PRO A 34 -21.81 -3.40 6.01
CA PRO A 34 -22.50 -3.16 7.26
C PRO A 34 -22.93 -4.47 7.92
N VAL A 35 -22.55 -4.66 9.19
CA VAL A 35 -23.09 -5.76 10.01
C VAL A 35 -24.40 -5.30 10.65
N ALA A 36 -25.48 -6.04 10.43
CA ALA A 36 -26.79 -5.72 10.99
C ALA A 36 -26.73 -5.61 12.53
N GLY A 37 -27.16 -4.46 13.05
CA GLY A 37 -27.17 -4.17 14.50
C GLY A 37 -25.87 -3.57 15.06
N ALA A 38 -24.83 -3.36 14.24
CA ALA A 38 -23.62 -2.67 14.66
C ALA A 38 -23.81 -1.15 14.68
N THR A 39 -23.49 -0.51 15.81
CA THR A 39 -23.49 0.96 15.93
C THR A 39 -22.12 1.49 15.50
N GLY A 40 -22.03 2.14 14.34
CA GLY A 40 -20.76 2.66 13.83
C GLY A 40 -20.23 3.92 14.54
N SER A 41 -21.13 4.78 15.02
CA SER A 41 -20.82 5.91 15.90
C SER A 41 -22.03 6.27 16.75
N SER A 42 -21.80 6.64 18.02
CA SER A 42 -22.86 7.05 18.97
C SER A 42 -23.54 8.37 18.61
N THR A 43 -22.91 9.20 17.77
CA THR A 43 -23.41 10.53 17.38
C THR A 43 -23.61 10.70 15.87
N MET A 44 -23.01 9.84 15.04
CA MET A 44 -23.09 9.90 13.57
C MET A 44 -23.59 8.56 12.99
N PRO A 45 -24.91 8.36 12.84
CA PRO A 45 -25.50 7.08 12.46
C PRO A 45 -25.07 6.53 11.10
N HIS A 46 -24.59 7.40 10.20
CA HIS A 46 -24.13 7.05 8.86
C HIS A 46 -22.65 6.64 8.81
N LYS A 47 -21.89 6.83 9.90
CA LYS A 47 -20.44 6.63 9.91
C LYS A 47 -20.11 5.15 10.16
N ILE A 48 -19.37 4.54 9.23
CA ILE A 48 -18.84 3.19 9.35
C ILE A 48 -17.30 3.31 9.43
N ASN A 49 -16.70 2.89 10.55
CA ASN A 49 -15.28 3.07 10.83
C ASN A 49 -14.52 1.75 10.68
N PRO A 50 -13.30 1.75 10.12
CA PRO A 50 -12.45 0.56 9.97
C PRO A 50 -11.86 0.07 11.30
N ILE A 51 -12.70 -0.08 12.33
CA ILE A 51 -12.31 -0.33 13.72
C ILE A 51 -11.53 -1.62 13.90
N ARG A 52 -11.75 -2.60 13.02
CA ARG A 52 -10.99 -3.85 13.01
C ARG A 52 -9.52 -3.61 12.71
N PHE A 53 -9.23 -2.81 11.69
CA PHE A 53 -7.86 -2.47 11.32
C PHE A 53 -7.20 -1.59 12.38
N GLU A 54 -7.92 -0.59 12.91
CA GLU A 54 -7.43 0.28 14.00
C GLU A 54 -7.10 -0.51 15.28
N ASN A 55 -7.96 -1.48 15.65
CA ASN A 55 -7.71 -2.36 16.79
C ASN A 55 -6.51 -3.28 16.55
N ALA A 56 -6.36 -3.81 15.34
CA ALA A 56 -5.22 -4.66 15.00
C ALA A 56 -3.90 -3.89 15.07
N GLU A 57 -3.87 -2.69 14.50
CA GLU A 57 -2.73 -1.76 14.53
C GLU A 57 -2.23 -1.54 15.97
N ALA A 58 -3.11 -1.08 16.86
CA ALA A 58 -2.75 -0.81 18.25
C ALA A 58 -2.28 -2.06 19.01
N ASN A 59 -2.90 -3.23 18.76
CA ASN A 59 -2.50 -4.46 19.42
C ASN A 59 -1.13 -4.97 18.91
N LEU A 60 -0.79 -4.75 17.64
CA LEU A 60 0.52 -5.10 17.09
C LEU A 60 1.63 -4.21 17.66
N GLU A 61 1.35 -2.94 17.91
CA GLU A 61 2.28 -2.02 18.58
C GLU A 61 2.59 -2.46 20.02
N ILE A 62 1.54 -2.75 20.80
CA ILE A 62 1.68 -3.21 22.20
C ILE A 62 2.44 -4.55 22.23
N SER A 63 2.03 -5.50 21.39
CA SER A 63 2.72 -6.79 21.26
C SER A 63 4.20 -6.59 20.91
N GLY A 64 4.49 -5.79 19.90
CA GLY A 64 5.84 -5.54 19.43
C GLY A 64 6.75 -4.93 20.50
N GLY A 65 6.23 -3.99 21.30
CA GLY A 65 6.94 -3.41 22.44
C GLY A 65 7.27 -4.43 23.53
N LEU A 66 6.31 -5.28 23.89
CA LEU A 66 6.52 -6.35 24.87
C LEU A 66 7.51 -7.40 24.35
N LEU A 67 7.36 -7.85 23.10
CA LEU A 67 8.27 -8.81 22.46
C LEU A 67 9.70 -8.29 22.39
N ALA A 68 9.89 -7.00 22.08
CA ALA A 68 11.21 -6.36 22.07
C ALA A 68 11.84 -6.36 23.47
N THR A 69 11.06 -6.02 24.51
CA THR A 69 11.54 -6.04 25.89
C THR A 69 11.90 -7.45 26.35
N LEU A 70 11.03 -8.44 26.07
CA LEU A 70 11.28 -9.85 26.36
C LEU A 70 12.52 -10.38 25.66
N ALA A 71 12.73 -10.01 24.39
CA ALA A 71 13.91 -10.35 23.64
C ALA A 71 15.15 -9.80 24.34
N GLN A 72 15.24 -8.48 24.52
CA GLN A 72 16.42 -7.79 25.04
C GLN A 72 16.81 -8.22 26.47
N THR A 73 15.84 -8.45 27.33
CA THR A 73 16.09 -8.67 28.77
C THR A 73 16.43 -10.12 29.10
N LEU A 74 15.81 -11.11 28.44
CA LEU A 74 15.94 -12.52 28.81
C LEU A 74 17.29 -13.16 28.44
N VAL A 75 18.15 -12.47 27.67
CA VAL A 75 19.51 -12.95 27.36
C VAL A 75 20.57 -12.55 28.36
N THR A 76 20.22 -11.69 29.33
CA THR A 76 21.18 -11.21 30.31
C THR A 76 20.78 -11.68 31.71
N SER A 77 21.73 -12.27 32.42
CA SER A 77 21.59 -12.63 33.82
C SER A 77 22.94 -12.48 34.53
N ARG A 78 22.94 -11.99 35.77
CA ARG A 78 24.16 -11.79 36.55
C ARG A 78 24.76 -13.12 37.03
N LEU A 79 26.07 -13.29 36.86
CA LEU A 79 26.85 -14.46 37.31
C LEU A 79 26.21 -15.79 36.89
N GLN A 80 26.01 -16.74 37.81
CA GLN A 80 25.43 -18.05 37.48
C GLN A 80 23.95 -17.98 37.10
N ARG A 81 23.17 -17.11 37.77
CA ARG A 81 21.80 -16.73 37.44
C ARG A 81 21.24 -15.73 38.47
N ASP A 82 20.50 -14.70 38.03
CA ASP A 82 19.58 -13.94 38.86
C ASP A 82 18.11 -14.27 38.51
N LEU A 83 17.15 -13.79 39.31
CA LEU A 83 15.73 -14.20 39.19
C LEU A 83 14.83 -13.17 38.48
N THR A 84 15.41 -12.16 37.82
CA THR A 84 14.62 -11.12 37.12
C THR A 84 13.88 -11.69 35.90
N ASP A 85 14.42 -12.75 35.30
CA ASP A 85 13.80 -13.52 34.22
C ASP A 85 12.46 -14.15 34.64
N SER A 86 12.33 -14.61 35.89
CA SER A 86 11.14 -15.31 36.39
C SER A 86 9.85 -14.48 36.29
N THR A 87 9.89 -13.19 36.65
CA THR A 87 8.72 -12.31 36.49
C THR A 87 8.56 -11.83 35.05
N THR A 88 9.67 -11.65 34.33
CA THR A 88 9.68 -11.23 32.92
C THR A 88 9.01 -12.27 32.02
N GLN A 89 9.32 -13.56 32.19
CA GLN A 89 8.74 -14.66 31.40
C GLN A 89 7.22 -14.80 31.56
N ARG A 90 6.63 -14.33 32.68
CA ARG A 90 5.17 -14.35 32.87
C ARG A 90 4.42 -13.42 31.91
N ASN A 91 5.13 -12.53 31.22
CA ASN A 91 4.56 -11.61 30.23
C ASN A 91 4.62 -12.14 28.79
N ILE A 92 5.19 -13.34 28.55
CA ILE A 92 5.23 -13.95 27.22
C ILE A 92 3.81 -14.13 26.66
N GLY A 93 2.91 -14.67 27.48
CA GLY A 93 1.51 -14.87 27.09
C GLY A 93 0.77 -13.55 26.81
N VAL A 94 1.11 -12.47 27.51
CA VAL A 94 0.50 -11.13 27.31
C VAL A 94 0.89 -10.59 25.93
N ALA A 95 2.18 -10.65 25.58
CA ALA A 95 2.66 -10.21 24.29
C ALA A 95 2.02 -10.99 23.13
N LEU A 96 1.97 -12.32 23.26
CA LEU A 96 1.35 -13.18 22.25
C LEU A 96 -0.18 -13.01 22.19
N GLY A 97 -0.83 -12.72 23.32
CA GLY A 97 -2.26 -12.46 23.40
C GLY A 97 -2.67 -11.23 22.57
N HIS A 98 -1.91 -10.14 22.65
CA HIS A 98 -2.11 -8.97 21.79
C HIS A 98 -1.91 -9.31 20.30
N SER A 99 -0.88 -10.09 19.96
CA SER A 99 -0.68 -10.54 18.57
C SER A 99 -1.89 -11.34 18.05
N LEU A 100 -2.40 -12.27 18.86
CA LEU A 100 -3.54 -13.10 18.50
C LEU A 100 -4.81 -12.27 18.30
N LEU A 101 -5.06 -11.31 19.18
CA LEU A 101 -6.21 -10.41 19.06
C LEU A 101 -6.10 -9.53 17.80
N ALA A 102 -4.90 -9.08 17.44
CA ALA A 102 -4.69 -8.36 16.20
C ALA A 102 -4.99 -9.23 14.98
N LEU A 103 -4.53 -10.48 14.96
CA LEU A 103 -4.80 -11.42 13.88
C LEU A 103 -6.31 -11.69 13.70
N ASP A 104 -7.05 -11.90 14.80
CA ASP A 104 -8.51 -12.09 14.75
C ASP A 104 -9.21 -10.84 14.17
N ASN A 105 -8.78 -9.64 14.56
CA ASN A 105 -9.34 -8.41 14.01
C ASN A 105 -9.00 -8.23 12.52
N LEU A 106 -7.76 -8.48 12.09
CA LEU A 106 -7.38 -8.42 10.67
C LEU A 106 -8.19 -9.39 9.83
N GLN A 107 -8.31 -10.65 10.28
CA GLN A 107 -9.06 -11.67 9.57
C GLN A 107 -10.51 -11.26 9.38
N ARG A 108 -11.16 -10.73 10.42
CA ARG A 108 -12.54 -10.24 10.33
C ARG A 108 -12.65 -9.00 9.44
N GLY A 109 -11.76 -8.03 9.62
CA GLY A 109 -11.74 -6.80 8.82
C GLY A 109 -11.60 -7.09 7.32
N LEU A 110 -10.73 -8.02 6.93
CA LEU A 110 -10.56 -8.45 5.54
C LEU A 110 -11.82 -9.15 4.99
N GLY A 111 -12.63 -9.78 5.85
CA GLY A 111 -13.93 -10.36 5.47
C GLY A 111 -15.08 -9.36 5.43
N GLU A 112 -14.88 -8.13 5.93
CA GLU A 112 -15.89 -7.09 6.08
C GLU A 112 -15.68 -5.90 5.11
N VAL A 113 -14.87 -6.08 4.06
CA VAL A 113 -14.62 -5.06 3.02
C VAL A 113 -15.13 -5.49 1.65
N SER A 114 -15.50 -4.51 0.84
CA SER A 114 -15.94 -4.68 -0.55
C SER A 114 -15.27 -3.63 -1.44
N LEU A 115 -14.91 -4.02 -2.66
CA LEU A 115 -14.22 -3.15 -3.61
C LEU A 115 -15.20 -2.15 -4.23
N ALA A 116 -14.85 -0.87 -4.22
CA ALA A 116 -15.61 0.18 -4.91
C ALA A 116 -14.96 0.45 -6.28
N GLN A 117 -15.25 -0.40 -7.26
CA GLN A 117 -14.63 -0.34 -8.59
C GLN A 117 -14.84 1.02 -9.27
N GLU A 118 -16.02 1.62 -9.15
CA GLU A 118 -16.30 2.91 -9.80
C GLU A 118 -15.43 4.05 -9.25
N VAL A 119 -15.08 4.00 -7.96
CA VAL A 119 -14.21 5.01 -7.32
C VAL A 119 -12.78 4.88 -7.84
N LEU A 120 -12.28 3.64 -7.96
CA LEU A 120 -10.96 3.35 -8.52
C LEU A 120 -10.85 3.78 -9.97
N ASP A 121 -11.84 3.43 -10.80
CA ASP A 121 -11.85 3.77 -12.22
C ASP A 121 -11.90 5.30 -12.43
N ALA A 122 -12.71 6.01 -11.64
CA ALA A 122 -12.80 7.46 -11.70
C ALA A 122 -11.50 8.14 -11.25
N ASP A 123 -10.83 7.62 -10.23
CA ASP A 123 -9.55 8.17 -9.79
C ASP A 123 -8.45 7.92 -10.84
N LEU A 124 -8.41 6.74 -11.46
CA LEU A 124 -7.49 6.47 -12.58
C LEU A 124 -7.74 7.41 -13.76
N ASP A 125 -8.99 7.63 -14.16
CA ASP A 125 -9.33 8.53 -15.26
C ASP A 125 -9.04 10.01 -14.94
N ALA A 126 -8.96 10.38 -13.67
CA ALA A 126 -8.62 11.75 -13.25
C ALA A 126 -7.12 12.05 -13.21
N ASN A 127 -6.24 11.03 -13.33
CA ASN A 127 -4.80 11.15 -13.10
C ASN A 127 -3.96 10.62 -14.29
N TRP A 128 -4.14 11.19 -15.49
CA TRP A 128 -3.41 10.78 -16.70
C TRP A 128 -1.91 11.08 -16.67
N GLU A 129 -1.46 11.97 -15.79
CA GLU A 129 -0.05 12.30 -15.58
C GLU A 129 0.83 11.09 -15.23
N VAL A 130 0.25 10.01 -14.69
CA VAL A 130 0.99 8.77 -14.37
C VAL A 130 1.61 8.12 -15.60
N LEU A 131 1.03 8.33 -16.79
CA LEU A 131 1.57 7.84 -18.06
C LEU A 131 2.84 8.59 -18.49
N GLY A 132 3.21 9.68 -17.81
CA GLY A 132 4.44 10.41 -18.07
C GLY A 132 5.69 9.53 -17.97
N GLU A 133 5.73 8.61 -17.00
CA GLU A 133 6.84 7.65 -16.87
C GLU A 133 6.95 6.73 -18.10
N ALA A 134 5.82 6.20 -18.58
CA ALA A 134 5.77 5.34 -19.76
C ALA A 134 6.30 6.08 -21.00
N ILE A 135 5.84 7.33 -21.20
CA ILE A 135 6.30 8.18 -22.30
C ILE A 135 7.81 8.43 -22.20
N GLN A 136 8.31 8.79 -21.02
CA GLN A 136 9.74 9.02 -20.79
C GLN A 136 10.57 7.79 -21.17
N THR A 137 10.11 6.62 -20.75
CA THR A 137 10.79 5.34 -20.95
C THR A 137 10.83 4.96 -22.43
N VAL A 138 9.71 5.12 -23.14
CA VAL A 138 9.64 4.87 -24.60
C VAL A 138 10.54 5.85 -25.36
N VAL A 139 10.50 7.14 -25.04
CA VAL A 139 11.37 8.13 -25.70
C VAL A 139 12.85 7.78 -25.48
N ARG A 140 13.26 7.41 -24.26
CA ARG A 140 14.63 6.95 -23.98
C ARG A 140 15.00 5.73 -24.84
N ALA A 141 14.11 4.76 -24.98
CA ALA A 141 14.33 3.58 -25.81
C ALA A 141 14.49 3.95 -27.31
N GLU A 142 13.70 4.90 -27.82
CA GLU A 142 13.79 5.38 -29.20
C GLU A 142 15.09 6.15 -29.47
N ILE A 143 15.55 6.97 -28.52
CA ILE A 143 16.86 7.64 -28.57
C ILE A 143 17.99 6.61 -28.63
N THR A 144 17.99 5.63 -27.71
CA THR A 144 19.01 4.56 -27.68
C THR A 144 19.03 3.76 -28.98
N ALA A 145 17.87 3.57 -29.62
CA ALA A 145 17.77 2.88 -30.88
C ALA A 145 18.06 3.75 -32.12
N GLY A 146 18.45 5.03 -31.94
CA GLY A 146 18.78 5.96 -33.02
C GLY A 146 17.58 6.45 -33.83
N ARG A 147 16.37 6.33 -33.30
CA ARG A 147 15.10 6.70 -33.98
C ARG A 147 14.49 8.02 -33.51
N SER A 148 15.19 8.74 -32.63
CA SER A 148 14.77 10.02 -32.08
C SER A 148 15.98 10.91 -31.86
N GLN A 149 15.82 12.21 -32.10
CA GLN A 149 16.84 13.23 -31.80
C GLN A 149 16.53 14.00 -30.50
N ILE A 150 15.55 13.55 -29.71
CA ILE A 150 15.21 14.19 -28.44
C ILE A 150 16.41 14.13 -27.49
N THR A 151 16.85 15.30 -27.01
CA THR A 151 18.03 15.43 -26.15
C THR A 151 17.70 15.43 -24.65
N ASP A 152 16.50 15.89 -24.28
CA ASP A 152 16.04 15.91 -22.87
C ASP A 152 14.56 15.49 -22.74
N PRO A 153 14.29 14.18 -22.58
CA PRO A 153 12.94 13.65 -22.39
C PRO A 153 12.25 14.14 -21.11
N TYR A 154 13.03 14.44 -20.07
CA TYR A 154 12.49 14.85 -18.77
C TYR A 154 11.97 16.28 -18.83
N ALA A 155 12.72 17.19 -19.47
CA ALA A 155 12.26 18.56 -19.67
C ALA A 155 10.95 18.63 -20.46
N LEU A 156 10.82 17.79 -21.50
CA LEU A 156 9.63 17.72 -22.35
C LEU A 156 8.36 17.35 -21.55
N LEU A 157 8.47 16.37 -20.66
CA LEU A 157 7.36 15.92 -19.79
C LEU A 157 7.07 16.91 -18.66
N LYS A 158 8.11 17.55 -18.13
CA LYS A 158 7.97 18.58 -17.11
C LYS A 158 7.16 19.76 -17.64
N GLU A 159 7.38 20.19 -18.88
CA GLU A 159 6.57 21.26 -19.49
C GLU A 159 5.10 20.89 -19.67
N LEU A 160 4.80 19.62 -19.98
CA LEU A 160 3.43 19.16 -20.14
C LEU A 160 2.65 19.20 -18.82
N THR A 161 3.29 18.77 -17.74
CA THR A 161 2.69 18.48 -16.43
C THR A 161 2.81 19.61 -15.40
N ARG A 162 3.65 20.64 -15.65
CA ARG A 162 3.90 21.70 -14.66
C ARG A 162 2.69 22.60 -14.47
N GLY A 163 2.12 22.55 -13.27
CA GLY A 163 1.12 23.50 -12.78
C GLY A 163 -0.29 23.32 -13.33
N ARG A 164 -0.58 22.21 -14.02
CA ARG A 164 -1.91 21.87 -14.53
C ARG A 164 -2.14 20.37 -14.56
N ARG A 165 -3.40 19.97 -14.38
CA ARG A 165 -3.85 18.60 -14.67
C ARG A 165 -3.84 18.38 -16.17
N VAL A 166 -3.39 17.21 -16.61
CA VAL A 166 -3.32 16.83 -18.02
C VAL A 166 -4.38 15.76 -18.23
N GLY A 167 -5.28 15.94 -19.20
CA GLY A 167 -6.25 14.92 -19.57
C GLY A 167 -5.75 14.02 -20.70
N GLY A 168 -6.52 12.99 -21.02
CA GLY A 168 -6.25 12.11 -22.15
C GLY A 168 -6.06 12.84 -23.50
N PRO A 169 -6.91 13.82 -23.87
CA PRO A 169 -6.76 14.56 -25.12
C PRO A 169 -5.43 15.34 -25.21
N GLU A 170 -5.04 16.02 -24.14
CA GLU A 170 -3.78 16.79 -24.07
C GLU A 170 -2.56 15.87 -24.16
N LEU A 171 -2.58 14.75 -23.44
CA LEU A 171 -1.51 13.75 -23.49
C LEU A 171 -1.39 13.13 -24.88
N ALA A 172 -2.52 12.82 -25.53
CA ALA A 172 -2.53 12.29 -26.89
C ALA A 172 -1.99 13.30 -27.92
N ALA A 173 -2.32 14.59 -27.78
CA ALA A 173 -1.77 15.64 -28.63
C ALA A 173 -0.24 15.75 -28.45
N PHE A 174 0.24 15.68 -27.21
CA PHE A 174 1.66 15.68 -26.90
C PHE A 174 2.39 14.49 -27.56
N VAL A 175 1.87 13.26 -27.39
CA VAL A 175 2.48 12.05 -27.98
C VAL A 175 2.57 12.12 -29.50
N ARG A 176 1.56 12.68 -30.18
CA ARG A 176 1.60 12.86 -31.64
C ARG A 176 2.71 13.79 -32.11
N GLY A 177 3.05 14.79 -31.28
CA GLY A 177 4.12 15.76 -31.54
C GLY A 177 5.53 15.26 -31.23
N LEU A 178 5.70 14.07 -30.66
CA LEU A 178 7.02 13.51 -30.34
C LEU A 178 7.78 13.12 -31.61
N ASP A 179 9.07 13.44 -31.64
CA ASP A 179 10.02 12.93 -32.64
C ASP A 179 10.43 11.48 -32.29
N ILE A 180 9.52 10.53 -32.48
CA ILE A 180 9.72 9.10 -32.30
C ILE A 180 9.00 8.31 -33.41
N GLY A 181 9.33 7.02 -33.56
CA GLY A 181 8.68 6.18 -34.57
C GLY A 181 7.17 6.01 -34.39
N GLU A 182 6.44 5.86 -35.50
CA GLU A 182 4.97 5.73 -35.50
C GLU A 182 4.47 4.53 -34.68
N ALA A 183 5.19 3.41 -34.69
CA ALA A 183 4.86 2.25 -33.86
C ALA A 183 4.96 2.57 -32.35
N ALA A 184 5.92 3.39 -31.94
CA ALA A 184 6.07 3.83 -30.56
C ALA A 184 4.93 4.79 -30.15
N LYS A 185 4.57 5.74 -31.03
CA LYS A 185 3.41 6.62 -30.82
C LYS A 185 2.11 5.81 -30.68
N ALA A 186 1.88 4.86 -31.57
CA ALA A 186 0.67 4.03 -31.54
C ALA A 186 0.54 3.27 -30.21
N ARG A 187 1.64 2.71 -29.70
CA ARG A 187 1.67 2.04 -28.39
C ARG A 187 1.35 3.01 -27.25
N LEU A 188 1.94 4.20 -27.24
CA LEU A 188 1.68 5.21 -26.21
C LEU A 188 0.25 5.74 -26.26
N LEU A 189 -0.32 5.92 -27.45
CA LEU A 189 -1.71 6.38 -27.65
C LEU A 189 -2.75 5.33 -27.26
N ALA A 190 -2.38 4.05 -27.17
CA ALA A 190 -3.26 2.99 -26.72
C ALA A 190 -3.29 2.85 -25.18
N LEU A 191 -2.35 3.48 -24.46
CA LEU A 191 -2.30 3.41 -23.01
C LEU A 191 -3.39 4.29 -22.38
N THR A 192 -3.91 3.80 -21.27
CA THR A 192 -4.73 4.54 -20.30
C THR A 192 -4.16 4.27 -18.90
N PRO A 193 -4.43 5.13 -17.90
CA PRO A 193 -4.02 4.85 -16.52
C PRO A 193 -4.46 3.46 -16.05
N ALA A 194 -5.69 3.05 -16.39
CA ALA A 194 -6.24 1.74 -16.03
C ALA A 194 -5.55 0.54 -16.73
N THR A 195 -4.92 0.75 -17.87
CA THR A 195 -4.21 -0.33 -18.60
C THR A 195 -2.70 -0.30 -18.36
N TYR A 196 -2.16 0.77 -17.79
CA TYR A 196 -0.74 0.88 -17.41
C TYR A 196 -0.46 0.24 -16.05
N VAL A 197 -0.77 -1.06 -15.93
CA VAL A 197 -0.63 -1.85 -14.68
C VAL A 197 0.56 -2.82 -14.72
N GLY A 198 1.37 -2.77 -15.78
CA GLY A 198 2.56 -3.61 -15.93
C GLY A 198 2.25 -5.10 -15.81
N LEU A 199 2.96 -5.79 -14.90
CA LEU A 199 2.79 -7.22 -14.65
C LEU A 199 1.88 -7.54 -13.47
N ALA A 200 1.13 -6.56 -12.94
CA ALA A 200 0.38 -6.70 -11.68
C ALA A 200 -0.49 -7.98 -11.63
N SER A 201 -1.37 -8.17 -12.61
CA SER A 201 -2.25 -9.35 -12.63
C SER A 201 -1.50 -10.67 -12.85
N ALA A 202 -0.39 -10.65 -13.58
CA ALA A 202 0.43 -11.84 -13.82
C ALA A 202 1.13 -12.30 -12.53
N LEU A 203 1.72 -11.37 -11.79
CA LEU A 203 2.39 -11.67 -10.52
C LEU A 203 1.42 -12.22 -9.46
N VAL A 204 0.16 -11.77 -9.46
CA VAL A 204 -0.87 -12.36 -8.59
C VAL A 204 -1.20 -13.81 -8.97
N GLY A 205 -1.18 -14.14 -10.25
CA GLY A 205 -1.40 -15.51 -10.73
C GLY A 205 -0.25 -16.48 -10.45
N ASP A 206 0.94 -15.98 -10.15
CA ASP A 206 2.14 -16.76 -9.86
C ASP A 206 2.34 -17.05 -8.35
N LEU A 207 1.49 -16.48 -7.48
CA LEU A 207 1.49 -16.68 -6.01
C LEU A 207 0.67 -17.91 -5.60
#